data_AF-A0A535DHS1-F1
#
_entry.id   AF-A0A535DHS1-F1
#
_cell.length_a   1.000
_cell.length_b   1.000
_cell.length_c   1.000
_cell.angle_alpha   90.00
_cell.angle_beta   90.00
_cell.angle_gamma   90.00
#
_symmetry.space_group_name_H-M   'P 1'
#
loop_
_entity.id
_entity.type
_entity.pdbx_description
1 polymer ?
#
loop_
_entity_poly.entity_id
_entity_poly.type
_entity_poly.pdbx_seq_one_letter_code
_entity_poly.pdbx_strand_id
1 'polypeptide(L)'
;MRPLLTRGRIVTLSVLAVLVLLGTLLFVKPSAHEIHSPGATALNTQVAESDPPVYAYRAAASQSLENVRCEIWHTRDSRAACPTGAVLASTYFANLTQSPMTLYIPWTACSARGGGSDGFNVEYFPGTRTLNIHCYAAKPLISTEPIFRGVMAQPPTALLLVPTQSIPAGLVTIVEDVRTEHLLGDDNYEYKLGTATIS
;
A
#
# COMPACT_ATOMS: atom_id res chain seq x y z
N MET A 1 44.87 -18.70 41.41
CA MET A 1 43.58 -18.66 42.13
C MET A 1 42.48 -18.34 41.13
N ARG A 2 41.55 -19.26 40.86
CA ARG A 2 40.41 -18.98 39.97
C ARG A 2 39.31 -18.33 40.81
N PRO A 3 38.83 -17.11 40.47
CA PRO A 3 37.74 -16.51 41.20
C PRO A 3 36.46 -17.34 40.97
N LEU A 4 35.92 -17.93 42.03
CA LEU A 4 34.59 -18.53 42.02
C LEU A 4 33.57 -17.41 41.80
N LEU A 5 32.94 -17.38 40.62
CA LEU A 5 31.77 -16.56 40.36
C LEU A 5 30.69 -16.94 41.37
N THR A 6 30.35 -16.02 42.28
CA THR A 6 29.25 -16.21 43.23
C THR A 6 27.94 -16.34 42.46
N ARG A 7 26.99 -17.16 42.94
CA ARG A 7 25.67 -17.35 42.30
C ARG A 7 24.98 -16.03 41.95
N GLY A 8 25.08 -15.03 42.82
CA GLY A 8 24.56 -13.68 42.56
C GLY A 8 25.15 -13.01 41.33
N ARG A 9 26.48 -13.12 41.11
CA ARG A 9 27.13 -12.55 39.92
C ARG A 9 26.73 -13.26 38.63
N ILE A 10 26.55 -14.59 38.68
CA ILE A 10 26.08 -15.37 37.53
C ILE A 10 24.67 -14.91 37.14
N VAL A 11 23.76 -14.82 38.11
CA VAL A 11 22.37 -14.37 37.87
C VAL A 11 22.34 -12.97 37.30
N THR A 12 23.09 -12.02 37.85
CA THR A 12 23.14 -10.65 37.32
C THR A 12 23.68 -10.59 35.89
N LEU A 13 24.75 -11.34 35.58
CA LEU A 13 25.31 -11.40 34.23
C LEU A 13 24.34 -12.06 33.24
N SER A 14 23.64 -13.11 33.65
CA SER A 14 22.62 -13.77 32.83
C SER A 14 21.45 -12.82 32.54
N VAL A 15 20.95 -12.09 33.54
CA VAL A 15 19.88 -11.10 33.35
C VAL A 15 20.34 -9.99 32.41
N LEU A 16 21.56 -9.46 32.60
CA LEU A 16 22.12 -8.43 31.73
C LEU A 16 22.24 -8.93 30.28
N ALA A 17 22.75 -10.15 30.08
CA ALA A 17 22.89 -10.74 28.76
C ALA A 17 21.53 -10.90 28.05
N VAL A 18 20.49 -11.34 28.78
CA VAL A 18 19.12 -11.43 28.25
C VAL A 18 18.58 -10.06 27.88
N LEU A 19 18.77 -9.05 28.74
CA LEU A 19 18.32 -7.68 28.46
C LEU A 19 19.03 -7.06 27.24
N VAL A 20 20.34 -7.32 27.09
CA VAL A 20 21.10 -6.86 25.91
C VAL A 20 20.58 -7.56 24.65
N LEU A 21 20.35 -8.87 24.71
CA LEU A 21 19.82 -9.63 23.57
C LEU A 21 18.42 -9.13 23.17
N LEU A 22 17.51 -8.92 24.13
CA LEU A 22 16.20 -8.33 23.86
C LEU A 22 16.31 -6.89 23.32
N GLY A 23 17.25 -6.11 23.84
CA GLY A 23 17.56 -4.77 23.35
C GLY A 23 18.03 -4.77 21.89
N THR A 24 18.80 -5.77 21.46
CA THR A 24 19.23 -5.87 20.05
C THR A 24 18.06 -6.11 19.08
N LEU A 25 16.96 -6.73 19.52
CA LEU A 25 15.78 -6.94 18.66
C LEU A 25 15.13 -5.63 18.22
N LEU A 26 15.31 -4.55 18.99
CA LEU A 26 14.80 -3.22 18.64
C LEU A 26 15.45 -2.64 17.39
N PHE A 27 16.65 -3.12 17.01
CA PHE A 27 17.44 -2.62 15.89
C PHE A 27 17.45 -3.56 14.68
N VAL A 28 16.79 -4.73 14.77
CA VAL A 28 16.77 -5.71 13.69
C VAL A 28 15.48 -5.54 12.89
N LYS A 29 15.62 -5.36 11.56
CA LYS A 29 14.52 -5.37 10.59
C LYS A 29 14.05 -6.82 10.37
N PRO A 30 12.75 -7.14 10.52
CA PRO A 30 12.22 -8.43 10.10
C PRO A 30 12.22 -8.59 8.57
N SER A 31 11.97 -9.80 8.08
CA SER A 31 11.79 -10.03 6.65
C SER A 31 10.43 -9.51 6.20
N ALA A 32 10.43 -8.56 5.27
CA ALA A 32 9.20 -8.08 4.64
C ALA A 32 8.49 -9.23 3.91
N HIS A 33 7.17 -9.27 4.04
CA HIS A 33 6.34 -10.28 3.39
C HIS A 33 4.95 -9.71 3.08
N GLU A 34 4.28 -10.32 2.10
CA GLU A 34 2.89 -10.01 1.76
C GLU A 34 1.97 -10.26 2.94
N ILE A 35 0.89 -9.48 3.01
CA ILE A 35 -0.11 -9.62 4.05
C ILE A 35 -1.18 -10.60 3.58
N HIS A 36 -1.43 -11.63 4.38
CA HIS A 36 -2.47 -12.61 4.10
C HIS A 36 -3.49 -12.64 5.24
N SER A 37 -4.70 -12.15 4.96
CA SER A 37 -5.73 -12.00 5.97
C SER A 37 -6.68 -13.20 6.00
N PRO A 38 -7.04 -13.72 7.19
CA PRO A 38 -8.00 -14.80 7.29
C PRO A 38 -9.35 -14.46 6.63
N GLY A 39 -9.82 -15.33 5.74
CA GLY A 39 -11.10 -15.17 5.05
C GLY A 39 -11.10 -14.16 3.90
N ALA A 40 -9.95 -13.55 3.58
CA ALA A 40 -9.78 -12.71 2.41
C ALA A 40 -9.36 -13.54 1.18
N THR A 41 -9.60 -13.00 -0.01
CA THR A 41 -9.17 -13.58 -1.29
C THR A 41 -8.08 -12.72 -1.89
N ALA A 42 -6.87 -13.26 -2.03
CA ALA A 42 -5.77 -12.58 -2.70
C ALA A 42 -6.08 -12.37 -4.19
N LEU A 43 -5.77 -11.18 -4.70
CA LEU A 43 -6.02 -10.80 -6.08
C LEU A 43 -4.68 -10.53 -6.80
N ASN A 44 -4.52 -11.13 -7.97
CA ASN A 44 -3.33 -10.89 -8.81
C ASN A 44 -3.52 -9.60 -9.62
N THR A 45 -3.04 -8.48 -9.07
CA THR A 45 -3.21 -7.15 -9.66
C THR A 45 -2.03 -6.75 -10.53
N GLN A 46 -2.26 -5.85 -11.48
CA GLN A 46 -1.21 -5.23 -12.29
C GLN A 46 -1.17 -3.73 -12.03
N VAL A 47 0.01 -3.12 -12.20
CA VAL A 47 0.17 -1.67 -12.13
C VAL A 47 0.51 -1.16 -13.53
N ALA A 48 -0.19 -0.11 -13.93
CA ALA A 48 0.09 0.59 -15.17
C ALA A 48 0.42 2.04 -14.87
N GLU A 49 1.55 2.49 -15.39
CA GLU A 49 1.99 3.88 -15.31
C GLU A 49 1.59 4.63 -16.59
N SER A 50 1.56 5.95 -16.49
CA SER A 50 1.36 6.84 -17.64
C SER A 50 2.69 7.48 -18.03
N ASP A 51 2.94 7.58 -19.33
CA ASP A 51 4.03 8.36 -19.91
C ASP A 51 3.43 9.38 -20.89
N PRO A 52 3.48 10.70 -20.61
CA PRO A 52 4.12 11.33 -19.46
C PRO A 52 3.43 11.03 -18.11
N PRO A 53 4.14 11.22 -16.97
CA PRO A 53 3.57 11.00 -15.64
C PRO A 53 2.35 11.88 -15.38
N VAL A 54 1.37 11.30 -14.69
CA VAL A 54 0.10 11.95 -14.35
C VAL A 54 0.05 12.17 -12.86
N TYR A 55 -0.49 13.30 -12.42
CA TYR A 55 -0.69 13.61 -11.02
C TYR A 55 -2.18 13.91 -10.81
N ALA A 56 -2.89 12.94 -10.25
CA ALA A 56 -4.32 12.99 -10.01
C ALA A 56 -4.60 12.42 -8.63
N TYR A 57 -4.95 13.31 -7.71
CA TYR A 57 -5.34 12.94 -6.36
C TYR A 57 -6.86 12.79 -6.30
N ARG A 58 -7.34 11.70 -5.68
CA ARG A 58 -8.78 11.39 -5.47
C ARG A 58 -9.62 11.17 -6.74
N ALA A 59 -9.00 10.81 -7.86
CA ALA A 59 -9.77 10.34 -9.02
C ALA A 59 -10.50 9.03 -8.65
N ALA A 60 -11.78 8.92 -9.02
CA ALA A 60 -12.61 7.78 -8.64
C ALA A 60 -12.23 6.51 -9.42
N ALA A 61 -12.34 5.36 -8.74
CA ALA A 61 -12.16 4.05 -9.37
C ALA A 61 -13.40 3.64 -10.19
N SER A 62 -13.19 2.93 -11.29
CA SER A 62 -14.28 2.47 -12.17
C SER A 62 -13.88 1.25 -12.98
N GLN A 63 -14.86 0.45 -13.43
CA GLN A 63 -14.62 -0.59 -14.45
C GLN A 63 -14.58 -0.03 -15.88
N SER A 64 -14.87 1.26 -16.08
CA SER A 64 -14.69 1.97 -17.36
C SER A 64 -13.39 2.76 -17.32
N LEU A 65 -12.44 2.38 -18.19
CA LEU A 65 -11.17 3.07 -18.33
C LEU A 65 -11.36 4.52 -18.83
N GLU A 66 -12.36 4.76 -19.68
CA GLU A 66 -12.72 6.11 -20.12
C GLU A 66 -13.20 6.97 -18.95
N ASN A 67 -14.05 6.42 -18.08
CA ASN A 67 -14.52 7.14 -16.89
C ASN A 67 -13.35 7.50 -15.98
N VAL A 68 -12.41 6.57 -15.76
CA VAL A 68 -11.22 6.86 -14.95
C VAL A 68 -10.37 7.97 -15.56
N ARG A 69 -10.14 7.96 -16.88
CA ARG A 69 -9.38 9.03 -17.55
C ARG A 69 -10.11 10.39 -17.45
N CYS A 70 -11.44 10.38 -17.52
CA CYS A 70 -12.28 11.56 -17.34
C CYS A 70 -12.22 12.10 -15.90
N GLU A 71 -12.25 11.23 -14.89
CA GLU A 71 -12.05 11.61 -13.48
C GLU A 71 -10.67 12.26 -13.27
N ILE A 72 -9.63 11.71 -13.88
CA ILE A 72 -8.28 12.27 -13.87
C ILE A 72 -8.21 13.64 -14.54
N TRP A 73 -8.93 13.84 -15.65
CA TRP A 73 -9.05 15.16 -16.28
C TRP A 73 -9.68 16.17 -15.31
N HIS A 74 -10.75 15.77 -14.62
CA HIS A 74 -11.43 16.61 -13.64
C HIS A 74 -10.58 16.99 -12.42
N THR A 75 -9.50 16.26 -12.10
CA THR A 75 -8.59 16.70 -11.03
C THR A 75 -7.81 17.95 -11.40
N ARG A 76 -7.75 18.31 -12.68
CA ARG A 76 -7.14 19.58 -13.15
C ARG A 76 -8.17 20.70 -13.23
N ASP A 77 -9.36 20.39 -13.72
CA ASP A 77 -10.50 21.31 -13.74
C ASP A 77 -11.82 20.54 -13.55
N SER A 78 -12.35 20.61 -12.33
CA SER A 78 -13.59 19.93 -11.93
C SER A 78 -14.83 20.35 -12.74
N ARG A 79 -14.78 21.48 -13.47
CA ARG A 79 -15.92 22.00 -14.24
C ARG A 79 -15.77 21.80 -15.75
N ALA A 80 -14.58 21.41 -16.22
CA ALA A 80 -14.36 21.19 -17.63
C ALA A 80 -15.13 19.96 -18.11
N ALA A 81 -15.78 20.05 -19.28
CA ALA A 81 -16.33 18.85 -19.91
C ALA A 81 -15.19 17.87 -20.23
N CYS A 82 -15.47 16.57 -20.13
CA CYS A 82 -14.49 15.56 -20.53
C CYS A 82 -14.24 15.62 -22.04
N PRO A 83 -12.98 15.64 -22.48
CA PRO A 83 -12.62 15.50 -23.88
C PRO A 83 -13.14 14.17 -24.45
N THR A 84 -13.04 14.01 -25.78
CA THR A 84 -13.37 12.75 -26.42
C THR A 84 -12.49 11.61 -25.88
N GLY A 85 -13.03 10.38 -25.88
CA GLY A 85 -12.29 9.19 -25.43
C GLY A 85 -10.94 8.99 -26.13
N ALA A 86 -10.80 9.40 -27.40
CA ALA A 86 -9.53 9.35 -28.13
C ALA A 86 -8.47 10.31 -27.56
N VAL A 87 -8.87 11.53 -27.18
CA VAL A 87 -7.98 12.52 -26.55
C VAL A 87 -7.60 12.06 -25.15
N LEU A 88 -8.57 11.56 -24.38
CA LEU A 88 -8.31 11.01 -23.05
C LEU A 88 -7.36 9.80 -23.12
N ALA A 89 -7.55 8.91 -24.09
CA ALA A 89 -6.70 7.75 -24.29
C ALA A 89 -5.27 8.13 -24.66
N SER A 90 -5.07 9.08 -25.59
CA SER A 90 -3.71 9.51 -25.94
C SER A 90 -3.01 10.30 -24.82
N THR A 91 -3.76 10.90 -23.91
CA THR A 91 -3.22 11.73 -22.83
C THR A 91 -2.92 10.95 -21.55
N TYR A 92 -3.75 9.95 -21.22
CA TYR A 92 -3.72 9.27 -19.93
C TYR A 92 -3.66 7.75 -20.13
N PHE A 93 -2.54 7.13 -19.75
CA PHE A 93 -2.34 5.68 -19.87
C PHE A 93 -2.58 5.17 -21.29
N ALA A 94 -1.89 5.75 -22.28
CA ALA A 94 -2.14 5.50 -23.70
C ALA A 94 -1.99 4.03 -24.14
N ASN A 95 -1.15 3.27 -23.43
CA ASN A 95 -0.93 1.85 -23.72
C ASN A 95 -2.01 0.93 -23.15
N LEU A 96 -2.97 1.46 -22.38
CA LEU A 96 -4.04 0.66 -21.81
C LEU A 96 -5.26 0.62 -22.71
N THR A 97 -5.75 -0.60 -22.90
CA THR A 97 -7.03 -0.91 -23.52
C THR A 97 -8.05 -1.30 -22.46
N GLN A 98 -9.33 -1.07 -22.76
CA GLN A 98 -10.42 -1.53 -21.90
C GLN A 98 -10.39 -3.05 -21.81
N SER A 99 -10.46 -3.57 -20.59
CA SER A 99 -10.55 -4.99 -20.30
C SER A 99 -11.89 -5.26 -19.60
N PRO A 100 -12.64 -6.31 -19.99
CA PRO A 100 -13.78 -6.75 -19.22
C PRO A 100 -13.32 -7.23 -17.84
N MET A 101 -14.21 -7.14 -16.84
CA MET A 101 -13.94 -7.65 -15.48
C MET A 101 -12.69 -7.06 -14.81
N THR A 102 -12.31 -5.83 -15.14
CA THR A 102 -11.19 -5.12 -14.51
C THR A 102 -11.71 -3.87 -13.82
N LEU A 103 -11.41 -3.71 -12.53
CA LEU A 103 -11.59 -2.46 -11.81
C LEU A 103 -10.28 -1.67 -11.91
N TYR A 104 -10.36 -0.45 -12.44
CA TYR A 104 -9.23 0.47 -12.52
C TYR A 104 -9.26 1.42 -11.32
N ILE A 105 -8.21 1.42 -10.52
CA ILE A 105 -8.09 2.26 -9.32
C ILE A 105 -6.95 3.27 -9.54
N PRO A 106 -7.24 4.57 -9.70
CA PRO A 106 -6.23 5.62 -9.62
C PRO A 106 -5.57 5.61 -8.25
N TRP A 107 -4.28 5.35 -8.23
CA TRP A 107 -3.58 5.06 -6.99
C TRP A 107 -2.16 5.63 -7.01
N THR A 108 -1.81 6.34 -5.94
CA THR A 108 -0.45 6.84 -5.73
C THR A 108 0.24 5.87 -4.77
N ALA A 109 0.95 4.90 -5.34
CA ALA A 109 1.40 3.68 -4.67
C ALA A 109 2.03 3.95 -3.29
N CYS A 110 1.34 3.48 -2.24
CA CYS A 110 1.81 3.45 -0.86
C CYS A 110 2.43 4.76 -0.36
N SER A 111 1.84 5.88 -0.77
CA SER A 111 2.44 7.21 -0.63
C SER A 111 2.02 7.97 0.62
N ALA A 112 1.03 7.46 1.37
CA ALA A 112 0.31 8.23 2.38
C ALA A 112 1.19 8.78 3.52
N ARG A 113 2.37 8.23 3.83
CA ARG A 113 3.21 8.69 4.96
C ARG A 113 4.74 8.62 4.81
N GLY A 114 5.31 8.61 3.60
CA GLY A 114 6.76 8.82 3.42
C GLY A 114 7.70 7.75 4.02
N GLY A 115 7.16 6.72 4.68
CA GLY A 115 7.87 5.49 4.97
C GLY A 115 7.67 4.58 3.76
N GLY A 116 8.65 4.55 2.86
CA GLY A 116 8.58 3.70 1.66
C GLY A 116 8.13 2.29 1.98
N SER A 117 7.25 1.76 1.13
CA SER A 117 6.78 0.37 1.18
C SER A 117 7.87 -0.57 0.66
N ASP A 118 7.99 -1.76 1.24
CA ASP A 118 8.81 -2.82 0.64
C ASP A 118 8.05 -3.52 -0.51
N GLY A 119 6.71 -3.45 -0.50
CA GLY A 119 5.86 -3.93 -1.58
C GLY A 119 4.39 -3.66 -1.31
N PHE A 120 3.52 -4.28 -2.11
CA PHE A 120 2.09 -4.29 -1.83
C PHE A 120 1.44 -5.58 -2.34
N ASN A 121 0.29 -5.92 -1.77
CA ASN A 121 -0.60 -6.94 -2.30
C ASN A 121 -2.06 -6.52 -2.11
N VAL A 122 -3.01 -7.17 -2.79
CA VAL A 122 -4.42 -6.79 -2.73
C VAL A 122 -5.26 -7.99 -2.33
N GLU A 123 -6.16 -7.77 -1.36
CA GLU A 123 -7.11 -8.78 -0.92
C GLU A 123 -8.54 -8.26 -0.97
N TYR A 124 -9.48 -9.12 -1.34
CA TYR A 124 -10.91 -8.86 -1.22
C TYR A 124 -11.49 -9.57 0.01
N PHE A 125 -12.27 -8.83 0.80
CA PHE A 125 -12.96 -9.33 1.99
C PHE A 125 -14.47 -9.45 1.69
N PRO A 126 -14.99 -10.67 1.48
CA PRO A 126 -16.39 -10.87 1.12
C PRO A 126 -17.37 -10.39 2.19
N GLY A 127 -17.03 -10.58 3.48
CA GLY A 127 -17.91 -10.24 4.61
C GLY A 127 -18.19 -8.74 4.76
N THR A 128 -17.23 -7.89 4.41
CA THR A 128 -17.33 -6.42 4.51
C THR A 128 -17.45 -5.74 3.15
N ARG A 129 -17.30 -6.49 2.06
CA ARG A 129 -17.19 -6.00 0.68
C ARG A 129 -16.11 -4.93 0.52
N THR A 130 -14.93 -5.22 1.09
CA THR A 130 -13.77 -4.32 1.04
C THR A 130 -12.68 -4.91 0.15
N LEU A 131 -12.14 -4.10 -0.74
CA LEU A 131 -10.89 -4.34 -1.46
C LEU A 131 -9.79 -3.58 -0.70
N ASN A 132 -8.87 -4.32 -0.13
CA ASN A 132 -7.81 -3.79 0.72
C ASN A 132 -6.48 -3.87 -0.04
N ILE A 133 -5.85 -2.72 -0.24
CA ILE A 133 -4.53 -2.60 -0.85
C ILE A 133 -3.54 -2.53 0.30
N HIS A 134 -2.88 -3.63 0.58
CA HIS A 134 -1.93 -3.79 1.66
C HIS A 134 -0.56 -3.27 1.23
N CYS A 135 -0.18 -2.10 1.73
CA CYS A 135 1.16 -1.55 1.63
C CYS A 135 2.00 -2.01 2.82
N TYR A 136 2.85 -3.00 2.59
CA TYR A 136 3.66 -3.58 3.66
C TYR A 136 5.11 -3.07 3.62
N ALA A 137 5.65 -2.81 4.80
CA ALA A 137 7.06 -2.56 5.03
C ALA A 137 7.52 -3.32 6.28
N ALA A 138 8.79 -3.68 6.33
CA ALA A 138 9.44 -4.17 7.54
C ALA A 138 10.51 -3.16 7.97
N LYS A 139 10.51 -2.78 9.25
CA LYS A 139 11.47 -1.83 9.82
C LYS A 139 11.94 -2.28 11.20
N PRO A 140 13.13 -1.85 11.64
CA PRO A 140 13.46 -1.95 13.06
C PRO A 140 12.63 -0.95 13.85
N LEU A 141 12.31 -1.28 15.11
CA LEU A 141 11.57 -0.38 15.99
C LEU A 141 12.34 0.91 16.27
N ILE A 142 13.68 0.80 16.34
CA ILE A 142 14.60 1.92 16.48
C ILE A 142 15.53 1.91 15.25
N SER A 143 15.37 2.91 14.39
CA SER A 143 16.29 3.16 13.28
C SER A 143 17.25 4.30 13.62
N THR A 144 18.53 4.09 13.31
CA THR A 144 19.56 5.14 13.31
C THR A 144 19.75 5.77 11.93
N GLU A 145 18.96 5.35 10.93
CA GLU A 145 19.02 5.95 9.61
C GLU A 145 18.59 7.42 9.69
N PRO A 146 19.28 8.32 8.97
CA PRO A 146 18.90 9.72 8.96
C PRO A 146 17.49 9.86 8.41
N ILE A 147 16.59 10.44 9.22
CA ILE A 147 15.26 10.82 8.78
C ILE A 147 15.43 11.85 7.67
N PHE A 148 15.02 11.53 6.44
CA PHE A 148 14.94 12.50 5.36
C PHE A 148 13.93 13.58 5.76
N ARG A 149 14.44 14.72 6.24
CA ARG A 149 13.64 15.92 6.50
C ARG A 149 13.66 16.76 5.23
N GLY A 150 12.52 16.83 4.54
CA GLY A 150 12.38 17.62 3.32
C GLY A 150 11.01 17.48 2.68
N VAL A 151 10.78 18.26 1.62
CA VAL A 151 9.62 18.10 0.74
C VAL A 151 9.92 16.94 -0.20
N MET A 152 9.11 15.89 -0.16
CA MET A 152 9.16 14.83 -1.16
C MET A 152 8.33 15.24 -2.37
N ALA A 153 8.83 14.97 -3.58
CA ALA A 153 8.01 15.07 -4.78
C ALA A 153 6.81 14.14 -4.63
N GLN A 154 5.61 14.63 -4.94
CA GLN A 154 4.42 13.80 -4.99
C GLN A 154 4.65 12.68 -6.01
N PRO A 155 4.41 11.40 -5.66
CA PRO A 155 4.56 10.34 -6.64
C PRO A 155 3.50 10.48 -7.74
N PRO A 156 3.81 10.08 -8.98
CA PRO A 156 2.82 10.04 -10.04
C PRO A 156 1.71 9.04 -9.69
N THR A 157 0.51 9.32 -10.19
CA THR A 157 -0.64 8.43 -10.13
C THR A 157 -0.44 7.30 -11.12
N ALA A 158 -0.49 6.07 -10.63
CA ALA A 158 -0.60 4.86 -11.43
C ALA A 158 -2.06 4.38 -11.48
N LEU A 159 -2.34 3.42 -12.36
CA LEU A 159 -3.57 2.63 -12.31
C LEU A 159 -3.27 1.24 -11.79
N LEU A 160 -3.95 0.88 -10.71
CA LEU A 160 -4.01 -0.49 -10.24
C LEU A 160 -5.17 -1.20 -10.97
N LEU A 161 -4.83 -2.22 -11.73
CA LEU A 161 -5.76 -3.04 -12.51
C LEU A 161 -6.12 -4.26 -11.66
N VAL A 162 -7.32 -4.22 -11.07
CA VAL A 162 -7.80 -5.28 -10.19
C VAL A 162 -8.74 -6.23 -10.93
N PRO A 163 -8.41 -7.53 -11.02
CA PRO A 163 -9.34 -8.53 -11.55
C PRO A 163 -10.59 -8.62 -10.66
N THR A 164 -11.77 -8.64 -11.29
CA THR A 164 -13.06 -8.65 -10.57
C THR A 164 -13.81 -9.98 -10.64
N GLN A 165 -13.20 -11.03 -11.23
CA GLN A 165 -13.85 -12.35 -11.42
C GLN A 165 -14.28 -13.00 -10.09
N SER A 166 -13.53 -12.77 -9.02
CA SER A 166 -13.80 -13.30 -7.68
C SER A 166 -14.58 -12.33 -6.79
N ILE A 167 -15.00 -11.18 -7.32
CA ILE A 167 -15.69 -10.13 -6.57
C ILE A 167 -17.16 -10.09 -7.01
N PRO A 168 -18.12 -10.42 -6.13
CA PRO A 168 -19.53 -10.32 -6.48
C PRO A 168 -19.93 -8.90 -6.87
N ALA A 169 -20.81 -8.79 -7.87
CA ALA A 169 -21.38 -7.52 -8.32
C ALA A 169 -21.95 -6.70 -7.15
N GLY A 170 -21.94 -5.38 -7.32
CA GLY A 170 -22.38 -4.38 -6.34
C GLY A 170 -21.26 -3.47 -5.85
N LEU A 171 -21.58 -2.63 -4.87
CA LEU A 171 -20.66 -1.65 -4.30
C LEU A 171 -19.54 -2.36 -3.51
N VAL A 172 -18.31 -1.89 -3.66
CA VAL A 172 -17.15 -2.27 -2.85
C VAL A 172 -16.48 -1.03 -2.27
N THR A 173 -15.98 -1.16 -1.04
CA THR A 173 -15.13 -0.13 -0.43
C THR A 173 -13.68 -0.41 -0.79
N ILE A 174 -12.93 0.63 -1.14
CA ILE A 174 -11.50 0.52 -1.44
C ILE A 174 -10.73 1.19 -0.31
N VAL A 175 -9.82 0.43 0.29
CA VAL A 175 -9.00 0.87 1.42
C VAL A 175 -7.52 0.63 1.08
N GLU A 176 -6.66 1.55 1.49
CA GLU A 176 -5.23 1.34 1.59
C GLU A 176 -4.89 1.03 3.05
N ASP A 177 -4.32 -0.13 3.31
CA ASP A 177 -3.83 -0.56 4.61
C ASP A 177 -2.30 -0.43 4.60
N VAL A 178 -1.78 0.54 5.35
CA VAL A 178 -0.34 0.75 5.50
C VAL A 178 0.12 0.08 6.77
N ARG A 179 0.86 -1.02 6.61
CA ARG A 179 1.38 -1.80 7.73
C ARG A 179 2.90 -1.78 7.73
N THR A 180 3.47 -1.43 8.88
CA THR A 180 4.91 -1.58 9.14
C THR A 180 5.08 -2.66 10.19
N GLU A 181 5.66 -3.78 9.79
CA GLU A 181 6.04 -4.86 10.69
C GLU A 181 7.35 -4.51 11.40
N HIS A 182 7.38 -4.76 12.71
CA HIS A 182 8.60 -4.79 13.50
C HIS A 182 8.70 -6.16 14.19
N LEU A 183 9.89 -6.52 14.68
CA LEU A 183 10.03 -7.74 15.50
C LEU A 183 9.22 -7.68 16.80
N LEU A 184 8.87 -6.47 17.25
CA LEU A 184 8.14 -6.20 18.48
C LEU A 184 7.01 -5.21 18.20
N GLY A 185 5.85 -5.74 17.85
CA GLY A 185 4.65 -4.96 17.54
C GLY A 185 4.63 -4.45 16.10
N ASP A 186 3.44 -4.13 15.60
CA ASP A 186 3.23 -3.62 14.25
C ASP A 186 2.55 -2.25 14.32
N ASP A 187 2.89 -1.39 13.36
CA ASP A 187 2.10 -0.19 13.07
C ASP A 187 1.11 -0.50 11.95
N ASN A 188 -0.14 -0.05 12.09
CA ASN A 188 -1.18 -0.19 11.07
C ASN A 188 -1.98 1.13 10.97
N TYR A 189 -2.17 1.60 9.73
CA TYR A 189 -3.08 2.69 9.40
C TYR A 189 -3.91 2.36 8.16
N GLU A 190 -5.23 2.45 8.30
CA GLU A 190 -6.17 2.28 7.18
C GLU A 190 -6.67 3.62 6.64
N TYR A 191 -6.71 3.74 5.32
CA TYR A 191 -7.21 4.91 4.60
C TYR A 191 -8.27 4.49 3.60
N LYS A 192 -9.50 4.99 3.76
CA LYS A 192 -10.53 4.82 2.74
C LYS A 192 -10.18 5.66 1.51
N LEU A 193 -9.85 4.98 0.42
CA LEU A 193 -9.60 5.62 -0.88
C LEU A 193 -10.91 5.99 -1.58
N GLY A 194 -11.97 5.20 -1.38
CA GLY A 194 -13.27 5.47 -1.95
C GLY A 194 -14.18 4.25 -2.01
N THR A 195 -15.08 4.27 -2.98
CA THR A 195 -15.97 3.15 -3.29
C THR A 195 -16.08 3.01 -4.80
N ALA A 196 -16.30 1.79 -5.29
CA ALA A 196 -16.57 1.53 -6.70
C ALA A 196 -17.68 0.50 -6.84
N THR A 197 -18.36 0.49 -7.98
CA THR A 197 -19.36 -0.54 -8.31
C THR A 197 -18.74 -1.58 -9.22
N ILE A 198 -18.88 -2.85 -8.84
CA ILE A 198 -18.59 -4.00 -9.69
C ILE A 198 -19.88 -4.39 -10.42
N SER A 199 -19.81 -4.52 -11.73
CA SER A 199 -20.93 -4.86 -12.63
C SER A 199 -20.87 -6.31 -13.05
#